data_AF-A0A924MXT2-F1
#
_entry.id   AF-A0A924MXT2-F1
#
_cell.length_a   1.000
_cell.length_b   1.000
_cell.length_c   1.000
_cell.angle_alpha   90.00
_cell.angle_beta   90.00
_cell.angle_gamma   90.00
#
_symmetry.space_group_name_H-M   'P 1'
#
loop_
_entity.id
_entity.type
_entity.pdbx_description
1 polymer ?
#
loop_
_entity_poly.entity_id
_entity_poly.type
_entity_poly.pdbx_seq_one_letter_code
_entity_poly.pdbx_strand_id
1 'polypeptide(L)' 'HDLALVARRADRLEALAAELSAAHGVTAFAIPADLSLMGAEATVLDAIRTRMARRWPD' A
#
# COMPACT_ATOMS: atom_id res chain seq x y z
N HIS A 1 0.78 -6.84 11.81
CA HIS A 1 -0.29 -6.30 10.94
C HIS A 1 0.34 -5.71 9.69
N ASP A 2 -0.37 -5.75 8.57
CA ASP A 2 0.05 -5.10 7.32
C ASP A 2 -0.77 -3.84 7.09
N LEU A 3 -0.13 -2.78 6.60
CA LEU A 3 -0.71 -1.46 6.40
C LEU A 3 -0.49 -1.00 4.95
N ALA A 4 -1.57 -0.75 4.22
CA ALA A 4 -1.53 -0.15 2.90
C ALA A 4 -1.78 1.37 3.01
N LEU A 5 -0.88 2.18 2.48
CA LEU A 5 -1.04 3.64 2.40
C LEU A 5 -1.41 4.03 0.96
N VAL A 6 -2.52 4.74 0.78
CA VAL A 6 -3.03 5.13 -0.54
C VAL A 6 -3.15 6.64 -0.65
N ALA A 7 -2.51 7.22 -1.66
CA ALA A 7 -2.61 8.63 -2.04
C ALA A 7 -2.00 8.84 -3.44
N ARG A 8 -2.13 10.04 -4.01
CA ARG A 8 -1.55 10.37 -5.33
C ARG A 8 -0.03 10.46 -5.37
N ARG A 9 0.62 10.74 -4.23
CA ARG A 9 2.05 11.09 -4.16
C ARG A 9 2.90 9.91 -3.69
N ALA A 10 3.50 9.20 -4.64
CA ALA A 10 4.32 8.02 -4.38
C ALA A 10 5.49 8.31 -3.43
N ASP A 11 6.26 9.37 -3.69
CA ASP A 11 7.41 9.81 -2.90
C ASP A 11 7.10 9.92 -1.40
N ARG A 12 5.99 10.59 -1.07
CA ARG A 12 5.57 10.79 0.32
C ARG A 12 5.04 9.52 0.96
N LEU A 13 4.32 8.69 0.21
CA LEU A 13 3.80 7.42 0.71
C LEU A 13 4.93 6.46 1.05
N GLU A 14 5.96 6.37 0.21
CA GLU A 14 7.11 5.50 0.43
C GLU A 14 7.90 5.93 1.66
N ALA A 15 8.14 7.24 1.83
CA ALA A 15 8.78 7.77 3.03
C ALA A 15 7.97 7.45 4.30
N LEU A 16 6.65 7.66 4.27
CA LEU A 16 5.78 7.37 5.40
C LEU A 16 5.68 5.88 5.69
N ALA A 17 5.65 5.03 4.66
CA ALA A 17 5.67 3.58 4.83
C ALA A 17 6.96 3.12 5.52
N ALA A 18 8.12 3.66 5.12
CA ALA A 18 9.39 3.36 5.76
C ALA A 18 9.40 3.82 7.23
N GLU A 19 8.93 5.03 7.52
CA GLU A 19 8.82 5.57 8.88
C GLU A 19 7.94 4.69 9.77
N LEU A 20 6.72 4.39 9.33
CA LEU A 20 5.77 3.59 10.11
C LEU A 20 6.26 2.15 10.31
N SER A 21 6.92 1.57 9.31
CA SER A 21 7.53 0.25 9.44
C SER A 21 8.63 0.25 10.51
N ALA A 22 9.50 1.26 10.50
CA ALA A 22 10.59 1.39 11.47
C ALA A 22 10.09 1.69 12.90
N ALA A 23 9.10 2.56 13.04
CA ALA A 23 8.58 2.99 14.34
C ALA A 23 7.73 1.91 15.02
N HIS A 24 7.04 1.06 14.26
CA HIS A 24 6.02 0.15 14.80
C HIS A 24 6.26 -1.33 14.50
N GLY A 25 7.29 -1.69 13.73
CA GLY A 25 7.58 -3.09 13.37
C GLY A 25 6.47 -3.76 12.53
N VAL A 26 5.67 -2.97 11.82
CA VAL A 26 4.61 -3.44 10.91
C VAL A 26 5.13 -3.50 9.48
N THR A 27 4.44 -4.24 8.61
CA THR A 27 4.68 -4.13 7.16
C THR A 27 3.83 -2.98 6.62
N ALA A 28 4.40 -1.79 6.43
CA ALA A 28 3.71 -0.72 5.69
C ALA A 28 4.17 -0.67 4.23
N PHE A 29 3.27 -0.35 3.31
CA PHE A 29 3.61 -0.20 1.89
C PHE A 29 2.73 0.83 1.17
N ALA A 30 3.31 1.47 0.16
CA ALA A 30 2.65 2.48 -0.65
C ALA A 30 1.87 1.86 -1.82
N ILE A 31 0.66 2.37 -2.06
CA ILE A 31 -0.12 2.15 -3.28
C ILE A 31 -0.47 3.53 -3.85
N PRO A 32 0.31 4.06 -4.80
CA PRO A 32 -0.01 5.33 -5.43
C PRO A 32 -1.29 5.20 -6.26
N ALA A 33 -2.36 5.88 -5.84
CA ALA A 33 -3.63 5.91 -6.56
C ALA A 33 -4.39 7.21 -6.25
N ASP A 34 -5.14 7.69 -7.24
CA ASP A 34 -6.06 8.80 -7.04
C ASP A 34 -7.46 8.29 -6.73
N LEU A 35 -7.83 8.32 -5.45
CA LEU A 35 -9.14 7.84 -4.99
C LEU A 35 -10.32 8.72 -5.45
N SER A 36 -10.09 9.89 -6.05
CA SER A 36 -11.18 10.65 -6.70
C SER A 36 -11.57 10.13 -8.07
N LEU A 37 -10.78 9.22 -8.67
CA LEU A 37 -11.13 8.61 -9.95
C LEU A 37 -12.10 7.46 -9.76
N MET A 38 -13.08 7.36 -10.65
CA MET A 38 -13.95 6.20 -10.73
C MET A 38 -13.12 4.95 -11.04
N GLY A 39 -13.30 3.88 -10.27
CA GLY A 39 -12.57 2.62 -10.46
C GLY A 39 -11.22 2.56 -9.74
N ALA A 40 -10.81 3.58 -9.00
CA ALA A 40 -9.56 3.57 -8.24
C ALA A 40 -9.50 2.43 -7.20
N GLU A 41 -10.65 1.98 -6.72
CA GLU A 41 -10.77 0.82 -5.82
C GLU A 41 -10.20 -0.46 -6.46
N ALA A 42 -10.37 -0.66 -7.77
CA ALA A 42 -9.87 -1.85 -8.45
C ALA A 42 -8.33 -1.87 -8.44
N THR A 43 -7.70 -0.72 -8.71
CA THR A 43 -6.24 -0.58 -8.64
C THR A 43 -5.71 -0.89 -7.23
N VAL A 44 -6.38 -0.39 -6.19
CA VAL A 44 -5.99 -0.65 -4.80
C VAL A 44 -6.15 -2.12 -4.45
N LEU A 45 -7.29 -2.73 -4.79
CA LEU A 45 -7.57 -4.13 -4.49
C LEU A 45 -6.61 -5.08 -5.21
N ASP A 46 -6.28 -4.81 -6.47
CA ASP A 46 -5.31 -5.60 -7.23
C ASP A 46 -3.91 -5.52 -6.61
N ALA A 47 -3.46 -4.31 -6.23
CA ALA A 47 -2.17 -4.14 -5.57
C ALA A 47 -2.07 -4.93 -4.26
N ILE A 48 -3.14 -4.92 -3.45
CA ILE A 48 -3.23 -5.72 -2.22
C ILE A 48 -3.17 -7.22 -2.56
N ARG A 49 -3.97 -7.70 -3.53
CA ARG A 49 -4.01 -9.11 -3.91
C ARG A 49 -2.65 -9.61 -4.39
N THR A 50 -1.97 -8.87 -5.26
CA THR A 50 -0.63 -9.21 -5.75
C THR A 50 0.40 -9.24 -4.62
N ARG A 51 0.27 -8.37 -3.61
CA ARG A 51 1.17 -8.38 -2.45
C ARG A 51 0.90 -9.59 -1.55
N MET A 52 -0.37 -9.86 -1.23
CA MET A 52 -0.75 -10.97 -0.34
C MET A 52 -0.38 -12.32 -0.95
N ALA A 53 -0.61 -12.53 -2.24
CA ALA A 53 -0.22 -13.76 -2.94
C ALA A 53 1.30 -14.03 -2.89
N ARG A 54 2.13 -12.97 -2.90
CA ARG A 54 3.60 -13.09 -2.75
C ARG A 54 4.03 -13.38 -1.31
N ARG A 55 3.27 -12.89 -0.33
CA ARG A 55 3.56 -13.05 1.09
C ARG A 55 3.16 -14.43 1.60
N TRP A 56 2.03 -14.94 1.09
CA TRP A 56 1.42 -16.19 1.45
C TRP A 56 1.04 -16.98 0.19
N PRO A 57 2.01 -17.64 -0.45
CA PRO A 57 1.69 -18.67 -1.43
C PRO A 57 1.02 -19.86 -0.71
N ASP A 58 0.06 -20.52 -1.37
CA ASP A 58 -0.66 -21.71 -0.87
C ASP A 58 0.27 -22.80 -0.31
#